data_AF-A0A260BXF6-F1
#
_entry.id   AF-A0A260BXF6-F1
#
_cell.length_a   1.000
_cell.length_b   1.000
_cell.length_c   1.000
_cell.angle_alpha   90.00
_cell.angle_beta   90.00
_cell.angle_gamma   90.00
#
_symmetry.space_group_name_H-M   'P 1'
#
loop_
_entity.id
_entity.type
_entity.pdbx_description
1 polymer ?
#
loop_
_entity_poly.entity_id
_entity_poly.type
_entity_poly.pdbx_seq_one_letter_code
_entity_poly.pdbx_strand_id
1 'polypeptide(L)'
;MVEGNRVARRKARTRGALVKAAQGLLASGNTTASVLEITQAADVSNGSFYNYFETKEELWQAAIDSALESAGDYLDSLTVDLDDAVEKFTQSFRLSGRLFRLEPELSRVLLNSEAAAFAAAGGLAPRSRRDIESAAEQGRFDVDDADLALAIVAGSLLSMGRLLLAEPDRDEAATVDGTTQRVLRALGISAAEAETLCSRELPTSYSGGVHAALDPTAQSFT
;
A
#
# COMPACT_ATOMS: atom_id res chain seq x y z
N MET A 1 -6.99 25.85 -25.91
CA MET A 1 -7.05 24.95 -24.74
C MET A 1 -6.51 23.54 -25.00
N VAL A 2 -6.40 23.06 -26.25
CA VAL A 2 -5.94 21.68 -26.57
C VAL A 2 -4.41 21.49 -26.43
N GLU A 3 -3.59 22.48 -26.78
CA GLU A 3 -2.11 22.38 -26.73
C GLU A 3 -1.56 22.30 -25.29
N GLY A 4 -2.14 23.08 -24.36
CA GLY A 4 -1.80 23.02 -22.94
C GLY A 4 -2.13 21.65 -22.31
N ASN A 5 -3.19 21.00 -22.77
CA ASN A 5 -3.57 19.65 -22.33
C ASN A 5 -2.58 18.59 -22.87
N ARG A 6 -2.08 18.74 -24.11
CA ARG A 6 -1.08 17.81 -24.66
C ARG A 6 0.28 17.91 -23.95
N VAL A 7 0.75 19.13 -23.69
CA VAL A 7 2.01 19.35 -22.95
C VAL A 7 1.89 18.85 -21.51
N ALA A 8 0.79 19.14 -20.82
CA ALA A 8 0.53 18.64 -19.46
C ALA A 8 0.49 17.11 -19.40
N ARG A 9 -0.18 16.45 -20.36
CA ARG A 9 -0.21 14.98 -20.45
C ARG A 9 1.17 14.37 -20.69
N ARG A 10 1.98 14.98 -21.56
CA ARG A 10 3.36 14.52 -21.78
C ARG A 10 4.18 14.66 -20.50
N LYS A 11 4.04 15.78 -19.80
CA LYS A 11 4.70 16.05 -18.51
C LYS A 11 4.30 14.98 -17.48
N ALA A 12 3.00 14.71 -17.33
CA ALA A 12 2.49 13.68 -16.43
C ALA A 12 3.01 12.28 -16.78
N ARG A 13 3.04 11.91 -18.08
CA ARG A 13 3.55 10.61 -18.54
C ARG A 13 5.04 10.42 -18.20
N THR A 14 5.88 11.42 -18.45
CA THR A 14 7.32 11.34 -18.14
C THR A 14 7.54 11.26 -16.63
N ARG A 15 6.81 12.04 -15.83
CA ARG A 15 6.87 11.93 -14.37
C ARG A 15 6.46 10.53 -13.89
N GLY A 16 5.37 9.98 -14.44
CA GLY A 16 4.89 8.63 -14.13
C GLY A 16 5.91 7.54 -14.50
N ALA A 17 6.58 7.66 -15.64
CA ALA A 17 7.63 6.72 -16.06
C ALA A 17 8.82 6.72 -15.09
N LEU A 18 9.26 7.90 -14.64
CA LEU A 18 10.31 8.03 -13.62
C LEU A 18 9.90 7.40 -12.29
N VAL A 19 8.67 7.67 -11.82
CA VAL A 19 8.09 7.08 -10.60
C VAL A 19 8.04 5.56 -10.70
N LYS A 20 7.56 5.01 -11.82
CA LYS A 20 7.48 3.56 -12.04
C LYS A 20 8.85 2.90 -12.09
N ALA A 21 9.82 3.52 -12.77
CA ALA A 21 11.20 3.04 -12.78
C ALA A 21 11.81 3.02 -11.37
N ALA A 22 11.54 4.06 -10.57
CA ALA A 22 11.96 4.12 -9.18
C ALA A 22 11.30 3.02 -8.34
N GLN A 23 9.99 2.75 -8.52
CA GLN A 23 9.32 1.64 -7.84
C GLN A 23 9.98 0.29 -8.18
N GLY A 24 10.32 0.03 -9.44
CA GLY A 24 11.05 -1.19 -9.82
C GLY A 24 12.41 -1.33 -9.12
N LEU A 25 13.17 -0.23 -9.04
CA LEU A 25 14.46 -0.20 -8.35
C LEU A 25 14.33 -0.39 -6.84
N LEU A 26 13.32 0.22 -6.21
CA LEU A 26 13.00 0.01 -4.80
C LEU A 26 12.60 -1.45 -4.53
N ALA A 27 11.78 -2.04 -5.40
CA ALA A 27 11.36 -3.44 -5.30
C ALA A 27 12.54 -4.42 -5.40
N SER A 28 13.55 -4.10 -6.22
CA SER A 28 14.78 -4.89 -6.31
C SER A 28 15.78 -4.59 -5.19
N GLY A 29 15.50 -3.64 -4.30
CA GLY A 29 16.40 -3.20 -3.23
C GLY A 29 17.57 -2.31 -3.71
N ASN A 30 17.53 -1.81 -4.95
CA ASN A 30 18.57 -0.94 -5.51
C ASN A 30 18.28 0.54 -5.22
N THR A 31 18.47 0.96 -3.97
CA THR A 31 18.25 2.35 -3.54
C THR A 31 19.40 3.29 -3.90
N THR A 32 20.54 2.74 -4.34
CA THR A 32 21.76 3.50 -4.67
C THR A 32 21.87 3.87 -6.16
N ALA A 33 20.92 3.41 -6.99
CA ALA A 33 20.87 3.67 -8.43
C ALA A 33 21.19 5.12 -8.79
N SER A 34 22.01 5.30 -9.83
CA SER A 34 22.35 6.59 -10.41
C SER A 34 21.17 7.19 -11.19
N VAL A 35 21.19 8.51 -11.40
CA VAL A 35 20.20 9.18 -12.26
C VAL A 35 20.22 8.61 -13.68
N LEU A 36 21.38 8.17 -14.16
CA LEU A 36 21.50 7.51 -15.47
C LEU A 36 20.74 6.19 -15.52
N GLU A 37 20.92 5.32 -14.52
CA GLU A 37 20.20 4.04 -14.44
C GLU A 37 18.68 4.24 -14.33
N ILE A 38 18.24 5.21 -13.52
CA ILE A 38 16.82 5.57 -13.36
C ILE A 38 16.23 6.03 -14.70
N THR A 39 16.91 6.95 -15.38
CA THR A 39 16.41 7.52 -16.65
C THR A 39 16.43 6.52 -17.79
N GLN A 40 17.40 5.60 -17.79
CA GLN A 40 17.40 4.44 -18.70
C GLN A 40 16.23 3.50 -18.42
N ALA A 41 15.98 3.14 -17.16
CA ALA A 41 14.85 2.30 -16.79
C ALA A 41 13.49 2.95 -17.11
N ALA A 42 13.41 4.27 -17.06
CA ALA A 42 12.21 5.04 -17.42
C ALA A 42 12.07 5.33 -18.93
N ASP A 43 13.04 4.96 -19.77
CA ASP A 43 13.12 5.30 -21.20
C ASP A 43 12.99 6.82 -21.47
N VAL A 44 13.76 7.62 -20.73
CA VAL A 44 13.79 9.09 -20.86
C VAL A 44 15.22 9.61 -20.90
N SER A 45 15.41 10.81 -21.45
CA SER A 45 16.74 11.43 -21.46
C SER A 45 17.18 11.84 -20.05
N ASN A 46 18.48 11.81 -19.78
CA ASN A 46 19.04 12.18 -18.47
C ASN A 46 18.62 13.60 -18.02
N GLY A 47 18.70 14.58 -18.93
CA GLY A 47 18.23 15.94 -18.67
C GLY A 47 16.72 16.06 -18.41
N SER A 48 15.91 15.05 -18.75
CA SER A 48 14.49 15.05 -18.40
C SER A 48 14.28 14.92 -16.89
N PHE A 49 15.13 14.18 -16.17
CA PHE A 49 14.99 13.96 -14.72
C PHE A 49 14.82 15.28 -13.95
N TYR A 50 15.75 16.21 -14.17
CA TYR A 50 15.81 17.49 -13.47
C TYR A 50 14.68 18.46 -13.82
N ASN A 51 13.83 18.13 -14.80
CA ASN A 51 12.60 18.87 -15.07
C ASN A 51 11.43 18.46 -14.15
N TYR A 52 11.56 17.35 -13.43
CA TYR A 52 10.50 16.75 -12.60
C TYR A 52 10.89 16.56 -11.15
N PHE A 53 12.16 16.26 -10.89
CA PHE A 53 12.69 15.99 -9.55
C PHE A 53 14.03 16.70 -9.39
N GLU A 54 14.21 17.40 -8.28
CA GLU A 54 15.45 18.10 -7.95
C GLU A 54 16.50 17.10 -7.45
N THR A 55 16.07 16.06 -6.72
CA THR A 55 16.94 15.06 -6.10
C THR A 55 16.42 13.63 -6.30
N LYS A 56 17.28 12.63 -6.08
CA LYS A 56 16.86 11.22 -6.09
C LYS A 56 15.92 10.91 -4.92
N GLU A 57 16.17 11.54 -3.78
CA GLU A 57 15.38 11.41 -2.56
C GLU A 57 13.93 11.86 -2.79
N GLU A 58 13.72 12.96 -3.53
CA GLU A 58 12.39 13.41 -3.93
C GLU A 58 11.68 12.38 -4.82
N LEU A 59 12.39 11.78 -5.77
CA LEU A 59 11.85 10.71 -6.61
C LEU A 59 11.51 9.45 -5.79
N TRP A 60 12.38 9.05 -4.87
CA TRP A 60 12.14 7.89 -4.01
C TRP A 60 10.90 8.10 -3.15
N GLN A 61 10.76 9.27 -2.52
CA GLN A 61 9.57 9.60 -1.74
C GLN A 61 8.32 9.58 -2.61
N ALA A 62 8.36 10.21 -3.79
CA ALA A 62 7.23 10.21 -4.72
C ALA A 62 6.84 8.80 -5.20
N ALA A 63 7.82 7.89 -5.34
CA ALA A 63 7.59 6.50 -5.71
C ALA A 63 6.89 5.71 -4.60
N ILE A 64 7.31 5.92 -3.35
CA ILE A 64 6.70 5.30 -2.16
C ILE A 64 5.30 5.85 -1.94
N ASP A 65 5.12 7.17 -1.99
CA ASP A 65 3.82 7.81 -1.84
C ASP A 65 2.83 7.32 -2.91
N SER A 66 3.27 7.26 -4.18
CA SER A 66 2.44 6.76 -5.27
C SER A 66 2.06 5.29 -5.10
N ALA A 67 2.96 4.46 -4.57
CA ALA A 67 2.71 3.05 -4.27
C ALA A 67 1.66 2.90 -3.15
N LEU A 68 1.86 3.62 -2.04
CA LEU A 68 0.95 3.62 -0.90
C LEU A 68 -0.44 4.17 -1.24
N GLU A 69 -0.51 5.22 -2.07
CA GLU A 69 -1.78 5.82 -2.48
C GLU A 69 -2.57 4.87 -3.38
N SER A 70 -1.91 4.24 -4.35
CA SER A 70 -2.57 3.24 -5.22
C SER A 70 -3.12 2.07 -4.41
N ALA A 71 -2.34 1.58 -3.42
CA ALA A 71 -2.79 0.55 -2.49
C ALA A 71 -4.00 1.01 -1.67
N GLY A 72 -3.96 2.23 -1.14
CA GLY A 72 -5.06 2.82 -0.37
C GLY A 72 -6.34 2.99 -1.17
N ASP A 73 -6.25 3.56 -2.37
CA ASP A 73 -7.40 3.75 -3.29
C ASP A 73 -8.06 2.42 -3.66
N TYR A 74 -7.24 1.40 -3.91
CA TYR A 74 -7.76 0.06 -4.18
C TYR A 74 -8.52 -0.51 -2.98
N LEU A 75 -7.96 -0.43 -1.78
CA LEU A 75 -8.62 -0.92 -0.56
C LEU A 75 -9.90 -0.14 -0.23
N ASP A 76 -9.90 1.18 -0.41
CA ASP A 76 -11.09 2.02 -0.22
C ASP A 76 -12.20 1.57 -1.20
N SER A 77 -11.85 1.27 -2.46
CA SER A 77 -12.83 0.77 -3.45
C SER A 77 -13.48 -0.56 -3.03
N LEU A 78 -12.77 -1.38 -2.25
CA LEU A 78 -13.24 -2.67 -1.76
C LEU A 78 -13.98 -2.59 -0.43
N THR A 79 -14.05 -1.41 0.20
CA THR A 79 -14.67 -1.22 1.52
C THR A 79 -15.73 -0.13 1.54
N VAL A 80 -16.13 0.38 0.37
CA VAL A 80 -17.11 1.47 0.23
C VAL A 80 -18.50 1.12 0.80
N ASP A 81 -18.88 -0.15 0.76
CA ASP A 81 -20.20 -0.62 1.21
C ASP A 81 -20.24 -1.01 2.70
N LEU A 82 -19.16 -0.79 3.45
CA LEU A 82 -19.06 -1.13 4.87
C LEU A 82 -19.24 0.12 5.75
N ASP A 83 -20.28 0.10 6.58
CA ASP A 83 -20.60 1.17 7.53
C ASP A 83 -19.91 0.99 8.90
N ASP A 84 -19.72 -0.26 9.35
CA ASP A 84 -19.07 -0.54 10.64
C ASP A 84 -17.54 -0.38 10.53
N ALA A 85 -16.97 0.46 11.41
CA ALA A 85 -15.55 0.79 11.39
C ALA A 85 -14.65 -0.42 11.67
N VAL A 86 -15.10 -1.36 12.51
CA VAL A 86 -14.34 -2.59 12.83
C VAL A 86 -14.37 -3.55 11.65
N GLU A 87 -15.50 -3.71 10.98
CA GLU A 87 -15.62 -4.51 9.77
C GLU A 87 -14.76 -3.95 8.64
N LYS A 88 -14.82 -2.63 8.44
CA LYS A 88 -13.99 -1.93 7.46
C LYS A 88 -12.50 -2.12 7.73
N PHE A 89 -12.06 -1.87 8.97
CA PHE A 89 -10.69 -2.10 9.40
C PHE A 89 -10.26 -3.56 9.20
N THR A 90 -11.10 -4.52 9.60
CA THR A 90 -10.83 -5.95 9.49
C THR A 90 -10.62 -6.33 8.02
N GLN A 91 -11.53 -5.93 7.14
CA GLN A 91 -11.44 -6.22 5.71
C GLN A 91 -10.21 -5.58 5.09
N SER A 92 -9.97 -4.29 5.34
CA SER A 92 -8.80 -3.57 4.85
C SER A 92 -7.49 -4.23 5.29
N PHE A 93 -7.37 -4.65 6.55
CA PHE A 93 -6.16 -5.32 7.07
C PHE A 93 -5.97 -6.70 6.42
N ARG A 94 -7.05 -7.49 6.29
CA ARG A 94 -7.02 -8.81 5.63
C ARG A 94 -6.65 -8.71 4.16
N LEU A 95 -7.12 -7.69 3.45
CA LEU A 95 -6.79 -7.44 2.06
C LEU A 95 -5.34 -6.93 1.92
N SER A 96 -4.91 -6.04 2.81
CA SER A 96 -3.52 -5.56 2.86
C SER A 96 -2.53 -6.70 3.09
N GLY A 97 -2.86 -7.66 3.95
CA GLY A 97 -2.04 -8.85 4.17
C GLY A 97 -1.94 -9.75 2.94
N ARG A 98 -3.02 -9.87 2.15
CA ARG A 98 -3.06 -10.68 0.92
C ARG A 98 -2.38 -9.99 -0.28
N LEU A 99 -2.24 -8.66 -0.24
CA LEU A 99 -1.44 -7.93 -1.24
C LEU A 99 0.02 -8.40 -1.27
N PHE A 100 0.54 -8.96 -0.18
CA PHE A 100 1.91 -9.48 -0.13
C PHE A 100 2.19 -10.61 -1.14
N ARG A 101 1.22 -11.48 -1.45
CA ARG A 101 1.37 -12.47 -2.54
C ARG A 101 0.84 -11.98 -3.88
N LEU A 102 -0.26 -11.23 -3.86
CA LEU A 102 -0.92 -10.79 -5.09
C LEU A 102 -0.06 -9.77 -5.86
N GLU A 103 0.64 -8.89 -5.14
CA GLU A 103 1.47 -7.84 -5.74
C GLU A 103 2.87 -7.79 -5.08
N PRO A 104 3.75 -8.78 -5.37
CA PRO A 104 5.04 -8.90 -4.72
C PRO A 104 5.98 -7.74 -5.00
N GLU A 105 5.89 -7.08 -6.16
CA GLU A 105 6.72 -5.92 -6.47
C GLU A 105 6.36 -4.71 -5.60
N LEU A 106 5.08 -4.32 -5.58
CA LEU A 106 4.57 -3.26 -4.71
C LEU A 106 4.93 -3.54 -3.24
N SER A 107 4.74 -4.79 -2.82
CA SER A 107 5.08 -5.24 -1.48
C SER A 107 6.55 -5.07 -1.14
N ARG A 108 7.46 -5.39 -2.07
CA ARG A 108 8.89 -5.16 -1.88
C ARG A 108 9.24 -3.68 -1.82
N VAL A 109 8.56 -2.82 -2.58
CA VAL A 109 8.75 -1.35 -2.46
C VAL A 109 8.49 -0.92 -1.01
N LEU A 110 7.38 -1.36 -0.42
CA LEU A 110 7.00 -1.01 0.96
C LEU A 110 7.97 -1.60 1.99
N LEU A 111 8.29 -2.89 1.87
CA LEU A 111 9.17 -3.61 2.82
C LEU A 111 10.64 -3.18 2.76
N ASN A 112 11.12 -2.73 1.60
CA ASN A 112 12.48 -2.19 1.46
C ASN A 112 12.57 -0.72 1.88
N SER A 113 11.43 -0.05 2.08
CA SER A 113 11.34 1.39 2.37
C SER A 113 10.60 1.69 3.68
N GLU A 114 10.60 0.78 4.65
CA GLU A 114 9.70 0.85 5.82
C GLU A 114 9.75 2.17 6.58
N ALA A 115 10.94 2.72 6.82
CA ALA A 115 11.08 4.00 7.53
C ALA A 115 10.40 5.15 6.77
N ALA A 116 10.53 5.18 5.44
CA ALA A 116 9.91 6.19 4.58
C ALA A 116 8.40 5.92 4.41
N ALA A 117 7.99 4.65 4.33
CA ALA A 117 6.58 4.26 4.28
C ALA A 117 5.83 4.62 5.57
N PHE A 118 6.50 4.50 6.73
CA PHE A 118 5.96 4.92 8.02
C PHE A 118 5.86 6.45 8.13
N ALA A 119 6.82 7.18 7.56
CA ALA A 119 6.83 8.64 7.56
C ALA A 119 5.92 9.27 6.49
N ALA A 120 5.35 8.47 5.58
CA ALA A 120 4.51 8.97 4.50
C ALA A 120 3.24 9.63 5.06
N ALA A 121 2.93 10.83 4.57
CA ALA A 121 1.77 11.60 5.01
C ALA A 121 0.44 11.13 4.38
N GLY A 122 0.49 10.23 3.39
CA GLY A 122 -0.65 9.72 2.62
C GLY A 122 -0.78 8.19 2.67
N GLY A 123 -1.63 7.62 1.81
CA GLY A 123 -1.74 6.17 1.67
C GLY A 123 -2.43 5.44 2.82
N LEU A 124 -1.86 4.33 3.25
CA LEU A 124 -2.50 3.38 4.17
C LEU A 124 -2.58 3.87 5.63
N ALA A 125 -1.59 4.64 6.08
CA ALA A 125 -1.48 5.05 7.48
C ALA A 125 -2.61 6.01 7.90
N PRO A 126 -2.90 7.11 7.18
CA PRO A 126 -4.04 7.99 7.51
C PRO A 126 -5.39 7.27 7.44
N ARG A 127 -5.57 6.35 6.48
CA ARG A 127 -6.79 5.54 6.34
C ARG A 127 -6.99 4.62 7.54
N SER A 128 -5.93 3.91 7.94
CA SER A 128 -5.94 3.04 9.13
C SER A 128 -6.18 3.84 10.40
N ARG A 129 -5.55 5.01 10.54
CA ARG A 129 -5.74 5.92 11.68
C ARG A 129 -7.21 6.34 11.81
N ARG A 130 -7.82 6.79 10.71
CA ARG A 130 -9.24 7.16 10.66
C ARG A 130 -10.14 6.02 11.12
N ASP A 131 -9.89 4.80 10.63
CA ASP A 131 -10.73 3.64 10.97
C ASP A 131 -10.55 3.24 12.45
N ILE A 132 -9.34 3.35 13.00
CA ILE A 132 -9.03 3.14 14.42
C ILE A 132 -9.75 4.18 15.30
N GLU A 133 -9.63 5.46 14.95
CA GLU A 133 -10.28 6.56 15.69
C GLU A 133 -11.80 6.40 15.67
N SER A 134 -12.38 6.10 14.51
CA SER A 134 -13.83 5.90 14.40
C SER A 134 -14.32 4.71 15.24
N ALA A 135 -13.59 3.59 15.24
CA ALA A 135 -13.94 2.45 16.08
C ALA A 135 -13.77 2.72 17.57
N ALA A 136 -12.77 3.53 17.97
CA ALA A 136 -12.58 3.96 19.35
C ALA A 136 -13.71 4.90 19.82
N GLU A 137 -14.11 5.88 18.99
CA GLU A 137 -15.24 6.79 19.27
C GLU A 137 -16.57 6.04 19.43
N GLN A 138 -16.73 4.92 18.73
CA GLN A 138 -17.89 4.02 18.85
C GLN A 138 -17.82 3.10 20.08
N GLY A 139 -16.74 3.15 20.86
CA GLY A 139 -16.50 2.27 22.00
C GLY A 139 -16.26 0.81 21.62
N ARG A 140 -15.90 0.55 20.35
CA ARG A 140 -15.66 -0.79 19.80
C ARG A 140 -14.21 -1.22 19.97
N PHE A 141 -13.27 -0.28 19.84
CA PHE A 141 -11.86 -0.48 20.17
C PHE A 141 -11.52 0.13 21.53
N ASP A 142 -10.68 -0.58 22.28
CA ASP A 142 -10.06 -0.15 23.53
C ASP A 142 -8.74 0.55 23.22
N VAL A 143 -8.82 1.80 22.76
CA VAL A 143 -7.69 2.59 22.26
C VAL A 143 -7.80 4.03 22.77
N ASP A 144 -6.83 4.44 23.59
CA ASP A 144 -6.70 5.83 24.08
C ASP A 144 -5.67 6.64 23.27
N ASP A 145 -4.78 5.96 22.54
CA ASP A 145 -3.72 6.55 21.71
C ASP A 145 -3.75 5.90 20.32
N ALA A 146 -4.34 6.61 19.36
CA ALA A 146 -4.49 6.14 17.98
C ALA A 146 -3.15 5.98 17.25
N ASP A 147 -2.12 6.76 17.60
CA ASP A 147 -0.80 6.65 16.97
C ASP A 147 -0.06 5.41 17.47
N LEU A 148 -0.18 5.10 18.77
CA LEU A 148 0.33 3.85 19.32
C LEU A 148 -0.38 2.63 18.73
N ALA A 149 -1.71 2.67 18.63
CA ALA A 149 -2.49 1.62 17.98
C ALA A 149 -2.06 1.43 16.52
N LEU A 150 -1.92 2.53 15.77
CA LEU A 150 -1.43 2.50 14.39
C LEU A 150 -0.03 1.89 14.28
N ALA A 151 0.89 2.19 15.21
CA ALA A 151 2.22 1.59 15.23
C ALA A 151 2.18 0.08 15.43
N ILE A 152 1.30 -0.43 16.31
CA ILE A 152 1.08 -1.87 16.52
C ILE A 152 0.52 -2.52 15.24
N VAL A 153 -0.47 -1.88 14.62
CA VAL A 153 -1.11 -2.36 13.39
C VAL A 153 -0.09 -2.42 12.24
N ALA A 154 0.60 -1.32 11.98
CA ALA A 154 1.60 -1.21 10.91
C ALA A 154 2.77 -2.18 11.14
N GLY A 155 3.29 -2.27 12.37
CA GLY A 155 4.35 -3.21 12.72
C GLY A 155 3.94 -4.66 12.52
N SER A 156 2.71 -5.01 12.87
CA SER A 156 2.14 -6.35 12.65
C SER A 156 2.02 -6.68 11.17
N LEU A 157 1.53 -5.74 10.36
CA LEU A 157 1.38 -5.90 8.91
C LEU A 157 2.74 -6.08 8.23
N LEU A 158 3.73 -5.24 8.54
CA LEU A 158 5.08 -5.32 7.98
C LEU A 158 5.80 -6.62 8.38
N SER A 159 5.73 -6.99 9.67
CA SER A 159 6.34 -8.22 10.17
C SER A 159 5.71 -9.46 9.53
N MET A 160 4.39 -9.47 9.35
CA MET A 160 3.67 -10.51 8.63
C MET A 160 4.09 -10.57 7.15
N GLY A 161 4.18 -9.42 6.48
CA GLY A 161 4.63 -9.35 5.08
C GLY A 161 6.04 -9.92 4.89
N ARG A 162 6.97 -9.59 5.79
CA ARG A 162 8.32 -10.18 5.82
C ARG A 162 8.28 -11.70 6.02
N LEU A 163 7.44 -12.19 6.92
CA LEU A 163 7.28 -13.62 7.17
C LEU A 163 6.77 -14.35 5.92
N LEU A 164 5.75 -13.81 5.25
CA LEU A 164 5.24 -14.37 4.00
C LEU A 164 6.31 -14.36 2.90
N LEU A 165 7.08 -13.27 2.77
CA LEU A 165 8.16 -13.19 1.79
C LEU A 165 9.27 -14.22 2.05
N ALA A 166 9.62 -14.45 3.31
CA ALA A 166 10.66 -15.40 3.73
C ALA A 166 10.22 -16.87 3.61
N GLU A 167 8.93 -17.15 3.70
CA GLU A 167 8.37 -18.50 3.62
C GLU A 167 7.36 -18.62 2.46
N PRO A 168 7.81 -18.85 1.20
CA PRO A 168 6.93 -18.90 0.03
C PRO A 168 5.80 -19.94 0.10
N ASP A 169 6.05 -21.08 0.74
CA ASP A 169 5.09 -22.18 0.86
C ASP A 169 4.11 -22.02 2.04
N ARG A 170 4.27 -20.95 2.84
CA ARG A 170 3.39 -20.67 3.97
C ARG A 170 1.99 -20.32 3.48
N ASP A 171 0.98 -20.91 4.13
CA ASP A 171 -0.43 -20.58 3.90
C ASP A 171 -0.68 -19.09 4.17
N GLU A 172 -0.91 -18.33 3.09
CA GLU A 172 -1.16 -16.90 3.16
C GLU A 172 -2.44 -16.60 3.94
N ALA A 173 -3.56 -17.21 3.55
CA ALA A 173 -4.87 -16.87 4.10
C ALA A 173 -4.91 -17.14 5.61
N ALA A 174 -4.40 -18.31 6.04
CA ALA A 174 -4.33 -18.65 7.47
C ALA A 174 -3.38 -17.71 8.24
N THR A 175 -2.26 -17.31 7.63
CA THR A 175 -1.31 -16.38 8.26
C THR A 175 -1.89 -14.99 8.41
N VAL A 176 -2.55 -14.49 7.37
CA VAL A 176 -3.19 -13.18 7.38
C VAL A 176 -4.33 -13.16 8.39
N ASP A 177 -5.25 -14.11 8.32
CA ASP A 177 -6.42 -14.12 9.20
C ASP A 177 -6.01 -14.35 10.66
N GLY A 178 -5.03 -15.21 10.92
CA GLY A 178 -4.45 -15.38 12.25
C GLY A 178 -3.77 -14.12 12.79
N THR A 179 -3.15 -13.31 11.94
CA THR A 179 -2.54 -12.03 12.34
C THR A 179 -3.62 -10.98 12.60
N THR A 180 -4.63 -10.88 11.73
CA THR A 180 -5.79 -10.00 11.92
C THR A 180 -6.48 -10.25 13.26
N GLN A 181 -6.73 -11.52 13.61
CA GLN A 181 -7.32 -11.89 14.90
C GLN A 181 -6.47 -11.44 16.10
N ARG A 182 -5.14 -11.43 15.98
CA ARG A 182 -4.24 -10.96 17.05
C ARG A 182 -4.27 -9.44 17.16
N VAL A 183 -4.28 -8.75 16.01
CA VAL A 183 -4.39 -7.28 15.96
C VAL A 183 -5.72 -6.82 16.53
N LEU A 184 -6.85 -7.39 16.11
CA LEU A 184 -8.17 -7.04 16.63
C LEU A 184 -8.25 -7.22 18.16
N ARG A 185 -7.67 -8.31 18.69
CA ARG A 185 -7.60 -8.54 20.14
C ARG A 185 -6.71 -7.53 20.86
N ALA A 186 -5.60 -7.12 20.25
CA ALA A 186 -4.75 -6.06 20.79
C ALA A 186 -5.46 -4.69 20.82
N LEU A 187 -6.47 -4.50 19.96
CA LEU A 187 -7.33 -3.32 19.92
C LEU A 187 -8.62 -3.47 20.76
N GLY A 188 -8.75 -4.52 21.57
CA GLY A 188 -9.86 -4.71 22.51
C GLY A 188 -11.02 -5.60 22.03
N ILE A 189 -11.00 -6.10 20.79
CA ILE A 189 -12.05 -7.02 20.29
C ILE A 189 -11.93 -8.39 20.96
N SER A 190 -13.06 -8.97 21.36
CA SER A 190 -13.07 -10.31 21.96
C SER A 190 -12.59 -11.39 20.98
N ALA A 191 -12.05 -12.50 21.49
CA ALA A 191 -11.56 -13.58 20.62
C ALA A 191 -12.65 -14.17 19.72
N ALA A 192 -13.87 -14.36 20.25
CA ALA A 192 -15.00 -14.91 19.50
C ALA A 192 -15.47 -13.95 18.39
N GLU A 193 -15.48 -12.66 18.68
CA GLU A 193 -15.83 -11.66 17.68
C GLU A 193 -14.76 -11.51 16.61
N ALA A 194 -13.47 -11.49 16.98
CA ALA A 194 -12.37 -11.45 16.03
C ALA A 194 -12.40 -12.65 15.07
N GLU A 195 -12.72 -13.85 15.58
CA GLU A 195 -12.94 -15.04 14.76
C GLU A 195 -14.12 -14.89 13.80
N THR A 196 -15.24 -14.36 14.29
CA THR A 196 -16.44 -14.09 13.48
C THR A 196 -16.14 -13.09 12.37
N LEU A 197 -15.46 -11.99 12.66
CA LEU A 197 -15.08 -10.97 11.69
C LEU A 197 -14.11 -11.52 10.64
N CYS A 198 -13.14 -12.34 11.04
CA CYS A 198 -12.16 -12.91 10.12
C CYS A 198 -12.69 -14.09 9.29
N SER A 199 -13.82 -14.71 9.67
CA SER A 199 -14.43 -15.79 8.89
C SER A 199 -15.37 -15.30 7.77
N ARG A 200 -15.68 -13.99 7.74
CA ARG A 200 -16.49 -13.39 6.67
C ARG A 200 -15.78 -13.47 5.32
N GLU A 201 -16.57 -13.63 4.26
CA GLU A 201 -16.06 -13.64 2.89
C GLU A 201 -15.50 -12.27 2.51
N LEU A 202 -14.38 -12.28 1.76
CA LEU A 202 -13.80 -11.07 1.18
C LEU A 202 -14.39 -10.83 -0.23
N PRO A 203 -14.45 -9.57 -0.71
CA PRO A 203 -15.04 -9.25 -2.01
C PRO A 203 -14.35 -9.97 -3.17
N THR A 204 -15.04 -10.82 -3.93
CA THR A 204 -14.42 -11.65 -4.99
C THR A 204 -13.61 -10.88 -6.05
N SER A 205 -13.88 -9.58 -6.24
CA SER A 205 -13.11 -8.67 -7.08
C SER A 205 -11.65 -8.46 -6.63
N TYR A 206 -11.32 -8.77 -5.36
CA TYR A 206 -10.03 -8.41 -4.77
C TYR A 206 -8.83 -9.13 -5.43
N SER A 207 -9.03 -10.32 -5.99
CA SER A 207 -7.96 -11.12 -6.61
C SER A 207 -7.76 -10.80 -8.09
N GLY A 208 -8.84 -10.47 -8.81
CA GLY A 208 -8.81 -10.21 -10.25
C GLY A 208 -8.54 -8.76 -10.64
N GLY A 209 -8.86 -7.80 -9.77
CA GLY A 209 -8.75 -6.36 -10.07
C GLY A 209 -7.48 -5.68 -9.58
N VAL A 210 -6.67 -6.36 -8.77
CA VAL A 210 -5.59 -5.73 -7.99
C VAL A 210 -4.48 -5.17 -8.87
N HIS A 211 -3.96 -5.96 -9.81
CA HIS A 211 -2.91 -5.53 -10.72
C HIS A 211 -3.36 -4.37 -11.62
N ALA A 212 -4.61 -4.43 -12.09
CA ALA A 212 -5.22 -3.40 -12.92
C ALA A 212 -5.43 -2.08 -12.17
N ALA A 213 -5.81 -2.15 -10.89
CA ALA A 213 -6.03 -0.97 -10.06
C ALA A 213 -4.71 -0.32 -9.61
N LEU A 214 -3.66 -1.13 -9.40
CA LEU A 214 -2.36 -0.67 -8.89
C LEU A 214 -1.38 -0.27 -10.01
N ASP A 215 -1.60 -0.75 -11.23
CA ASP A 215 -0.90 -0.31 -12.44
C ASP A 215 -1.87 -0.02 -13.60
N PRO A 216 -2.61 1.11 -13.55
CA PRO A 216 -3.54 1.48 -14.61
C PRO A 216 -2.86 1.75 -15.97
N THR A 217 -1.53 1.86 -16.01
CA THR A 217 -0.77 2.05 -17.25
C THR A 217 -0.51 0.76 -18.03
N ALA A 218 -0.67 -0.41 -17.39
CA ALA A 218 -0.49 -1.72 -18.03
C ALA A 218 -1.60 -2.06 -19.05
N GLN A 219 -2.78 -1.43 -18.95
CA GLN A 219 -3.92 -1.72 -19.83
C GLN A 219 -3.86 -1.06 -21.22
N SER A 220 -2.80 -0.35 -21.57
CA SER A 220 -2.69 0.38 -22.86
C SER A 220 -1.92 -0.36 -23.96
N PHE A 221 -1.66 -1.67 -23.79
CA PHE A 221 -1.03 -2.50 -24.82
C PHE A 221 -1.81 -3.78 -25.06
N THR A 222 -2.94 -3.67 -25.75
CA THR A 222 -3.55 -4.73 -26.57
C THR A 222 -4.25 -4.05 -27.73
#